data_AF-A0A2E4ABV0-F1
#
_entry.id   AF-A0A2E4ABV0-F1
#
_cell.length_a   1.000
_cell.length_b   1.000
_cell.length_c   1.000
_cell.angle_alpha   90.00
_cell.angle_beta   90.00
_cell.angle_gamma   90.00
#
_symmetry.space_group_name_H-M   'P 1'
#
loop_
_entity.id
_entity.type
_entity.pdbx_description
1 polymer ?
#
loop_
_entity_poly.entity_id
_entity_poly.type
_entity_poly.pdbx_seq_one_letter_code
_entity_poly.pdbx_strand_id
1 'polypeptide(L)'
;MKNKYETIVIDAANILHNDAGIVIKNENGERVLQIRPERLRDCILFCEDKGWKVIAFLKQGTYRMAMRLTKSNSVAMGDIDILDNLKDNDKLYLIPRDKEDIYWIDYAISENALIITQDKFRFEKKTYPDRDWEDINNRTLRDFEFVNSKFILPSLKNKELKTNQEEKQITLNQIFAAIQKLSSNVAELEKYVRKREFTNLKKSEFKPKSKQQQIKSNLEIVNTVVNSLLSSGDAVAASHIHAELARPILGLNGKQDTWKSGWNDELRQTLGYPKKEFKQWLISNSKKKIISEGNKLSYA
;
A
#
# COMPACT_ATOMS: atom_id res chain seq x y z
N MET A 1 -31.72 -10.35 14.43
CA MET A 1 -31.79 -9.25 15.42
C MET A 1 -31.19 -8.05 14.72
N LYS A 2 -31.93 -6.96 14.45
CA LYS A 2 -31.39 -5.78 13.73
C LYS A 2 -29.98 -5.46 14.26
N ASN A 3 -28.96 -5.50 13.40
CA ASN A 3 -27.61 -5.10 13.81
C ASN A 3 -27.68 -3.72 14.44
N LYS A 4 -27.38 -3.66 15.75
CA LYS A 4 -27.39 -2.41 16.53
C LYS A 4 -26.35 -1.42 16.01
N TYR A 5 -25.31 -1.89 15.33
CA TYR A 5 -24.13 -1.13 14.94
C TYR A 5 -23.91 -1.11 13.43
N GLU A 6 -23.35 -0.01 12.92
CA GLU A 6 -23.21 0.23 11.47
C GLU A 6 -21.80 0.01 10.93
N THR A 7 -20.78 0.24 11.74
CA THR A 7 -19.37 0.11 11.34
C THR A 7 -18.53 -0.51 12.46
N ILE A 8 -17.28 -0.83 12.15
CA ILE A 8 -16.26 -1.22 13.11
C ILE A 8 -15.17 -0.13 13.15
N VAL A 9 -14.80 0.26 14.36
CA VAL A 9 -13.65 1.12 14.64
C VAL A 9 -12.58 0.30 15.37
N ILE A 10 -11.35 0.34 14.85
CA ILE A 10 -10.22 -0.44 15.37
C ILE A 10 -9.19 0.51 16.01
N ASP A 11 -8.77 0.19 17.22
CA ASP A 11 -7.55 0.74 17.82
C ASP A 11 -6.34 0.06 17.17
N ALA A 12 -5.75 0.72 16.18
CA ALA A 12 -4.67 0.13 15.38
C ALA A 12 -3.43 -0.14 16.24
N ALA A 13 -3.12 0.70 17.22
CA ALA A 13 -1.93 0.50 18.05
C ALA A 13 -2.01 -0.82 18.82
N ASN A 14 -3.19 -1.13 19.36
CA ASN A 14 -3.43 -2.36 20.09
C ASN A 14 -3.29 -3.62 19.21
N ILE A 15 -3.63 -3.52 17.93
CA ILE A 15 -3.43 -4.60 16.96
C ILE A 15 -1.95 -4.73 16.55
N LEU A 16 -1.29 -3.62 16.21
CA LEU A 16 0.08 -3.60 15.72
C LEU A 16 1.09 -4.15 16.73
N HIS A 17 0.89 -3.82 18.01
CA HIS A 17 1.76 -4.18 19.13
C HIS A 17 1.42 -5.51 19.80
N ASN A 18 0.41 -6.25 19.30
CA ASN A 18 0.02 -7.51 19.92
C ASN A 18 1.05 -8.61 19.65
N ASP A 19 1.97 -8.85 20.59
CA ASP A 19 3.05 -9.83 20.45
C ASP A 19 2.61 -11.31 20.58
N ALA A 20 1.30 -11.61 20.59
CA ALA A 20 0.83 -12.98 20.65
C ALA A 20 1.37 -13.81 19.47
N GLY A 21 1.88 -15.00 19.77
CA GLY A 21 2.34 -15.98 18.79
C GLY A 21 3.75 -15.77 18.22
N ILE A 22 4.35 -14.57 18.32
CA ILE A 22 5.73 -14.30 17.84
C ILE A 22 6.40 -13.36 18.83
N VAL A 23 7.20 -13.90 19.76
CA VAL A 23 7.96 -13.10 20.73
C VAL A 23 9.39 -12.92 20.22
N ILE A 24 9.78 -11.68 19.94
CA ILE A 24 11.19 -11.35 19.64
C ILE A 24 11.88 -10.92 20.93
N LYS A 25 13.06 -11.48 21.16
CA LYS A 25 13.94 -11.09 22.26
C LYS A 25 15.22 -10.46 21.71
N ASN A 26 15.77 -9.48 22.42
CA ASN A 26 17.09 -8.93 22.14
C ASN A 26 18.19 -9.90 22.63
N GLU A 27 19.46 -9.51 22.44
CA GLU A 27 20.63 -10.29 22.88
C GLU A 27 20.66 -10.52 24.41
N ASN A 28 20.00 -9.65 25.18
CA ASN A 28 19.87 -9.77 26.63
C ASN A 28 18.68 -10.64 27.07
N GLY A 29 17.93 -11.22 26.12
CA GLY A 29 16.74 -12.03 26.40
C GLY A 29 15.48 -11.23 26.74
N GLU A 30 15.52 -9.90 26.64
CA GLU A 30 14.40 -9.00 26.91
C GLU A 30 13.47 -8.92 25.71
N ARG A 31 12.16 -8.83 25.95
CA ARG A 31 11.17 -8.70 24.88
C ARG A 31 11.34 -7.37 24.15
N VAL A 32 11.41 -7.43 22.82
CA VAL A 32 11.43 -6.26 21.96
C VAL A 32 10.01 -5.95 21.52
N LEU A 33 9.57 -4.70 21.73
CA LEU A 33 8.28 -4.22 21.23
C LEU A 33 8.24 -4.31 19.71
N GLN A 34 7.25 -5.02 19.16
CA GLN A 34 7.09 -5.15 17.72
C GLN A 34 6.01 -4.23 17.16
N ILE A 35 6.13 -3.92 15.88
CA ILE A 35 5.10 -3.27 15.07
C ILE A 35 4.88 -4.14 13.85
N ARG A 36 3.71 -4.77 13.75
CA ARG A 36 3.36 -5.67 12.64
C ARG A 36 2.16 -5.16 11.84
N PRO A 37 2.37 -4.35 10.80
CA PRO A 37 1.29 -3.88 9.92
C PRO A 37 0.41 -5.01 9.33
N GLU A 38 0.98 -6.19 9.11
CA GLU A 38 0.27 -7.38 8.63
C GLU A 38 -0.89 -7.75 9.55
N ARG A 39 -0.71 -7.63 10.87
CA ARG A 39 -1.74 -7.91 11.87
C ARG A 39 -2.95 -7.00 11.71
N LEU A 40 -2.70 -5.72 11.43
CA LEU A 40 -3.76 -4.74 11.21
C LEU A 40 -4.52 -5.03 9.91
N ARG A 41 -3.80 -5.33 8.82
CA ARG A 41 -4.42 -5.76 7.56
C ARG A 41 -5.31 -6.99 7.77
N ASP A 42 -4.80 -8.02 8.44
CA ASP A 42 -5.53 -9.28 8.61
C ASP A 42 -6.76 -9.10 9.52
N CYS A 43 -6.67 -8.24 10.53
CA CYS A 43 -7.82 -7.83 11.35
C CYS A 43 -8.90 -7.11 10.53
N ILE A 44 -8.50 -6.16 9.66
CA ILE A 44 -9.42 -5.45 8.77
C ILE A 44 -10.11 -6.43 7.81
N LEU A 45 -9.33 -7.26 7.11
CA LEU A 45 -9.85 -8.26 6.17
C LEU A 45 -10.84 -9.22 6.84
N PHE A 46 -10.51 -9.73 8.03
CA PHE A 46 -11.40 -10.60 8.80
C PHE A 46 -12.76 -9.94 9.09
N CYS A 47 -12.75 -8.64 9.42
CA CYS A 47 -13.97 -7.90 9.70
C CYS A 47 -14.78 -7.63 8.41
N GLU A 48 -14.09 -7.30 7.32
CA GLU A 48 -14.71 -7.06 6.01
C GLU A 48 -15.31 -8.32 5.40
N ASP A 49 -14.65 -9.47 5.53
CA ASP A 49 -15.17 -10.78 5.12
C ASP A 49 -16.47 -11.15 5.84
N LYS A 50 -16.68 -10.59 7.04
CA LYS A 50 -17.93 -10.70 7.82
C LYS A 50 -18.98 -9.67 7.41
N GLY A 51 -18.73 -8.86 6.38
CA GLY A 51 -19.65 -7.87 5.83
C GLY A 51 -19.63 -6.51 6.53
N TRP A 52 -18.63 -6.23 7.37
CA TRP A 52 -18.54 -4.97 8.09
C TRP A 52 -17.79 -3.90 7.31
N LYS A 53 -18.25 -2.64 7.44
CA LYS A 53 -17.42 -1.48 7.11
C LYS A 53 -16.42 -1.30 8.26
N VAL A 54 -15.15 -1.05 7.93
CA VAL A 54 -14.06 -1.01 8.91
C VAL A 54 -13.22 0.24 8.73
N ILE A 55 -12.90 0.89 9.85
CA ILE A 55 -12.00 2.03 9.95
C ILE A 55 -11.07 1.80 11.13
N ALA A 56 -9.78 2.08 10.97
CA ALA A 56 -8.78 1.98 12.02
C ALA A 56 -8.17 3.35 12.33
N PHE A 57 -7.82 3.59 13.59
CA PHE A 57 -7.15 4.80 14.04
C PHE A 57 -5.80 4.50 14.66
N LEU A 58 -4.79 5.30 14.30
CA LEU A 58 -3.44 5.17 14.82
C LEU A 58 -2.88 6.52 15.22
N LYS A 59 -2.27 6.62 16.41
CA LYS A 59 -1.54 7.83 16.80
C LYS A 59 -0.35 8.07 15.87
N GLN A 60 -0.17 9.31 15.46
CA GLN A 60 0.91 9.74 14.57
C GLN A 60 2.30 9.44 15.16
N GLY A 61 2.42 9.43 16.49
CA GLY A 61 3.63 9.00 17.20
C GLY A 61 4.03 7.56 16.89
N THR A 62 3.06 6.63 16.92
CA THR A 62 3.29 5.21 16.62
C THR A 62 3.67 5.02 15.15
N TYR A 63 3.00 5.73 14.24
CA TYR A 63 3.37 5.69 12.81
C TYR A 63 4.81 6.21 12.57
N ARG A 64 5.22 7.31 13.22
CA ARG A 64 6.61 7.80 13.14
C ARG A 64 7.62 6.80 13.71
N MET A 65 7.26 6.11 14.78
CA MET A 65 8.10 5.04 15.35
C MET A 65 8.27 3.90 14.37
N ALA A 66 7.21 3.46 13.69
CA ALA A 66 7.25 2.46 12.63
C ALA A 66 8.21 2.88 11.50
N MET A 67 8.06 4.11 10.99
CA MET A 67 8.97 4.67 9.97
C MET A 67 10.43 4.67 10.39
N ARG A 68 10.73 4.94 11.67
CA ARG A 68 12.10 4.89 12.19
C ARG A 68 12.65 3.46 12.22
N LEU A 69 11.84 2.50 12.66
CA LEU A 69 12.23 1.09 12.72
C LEU A 69 12.46 0.49 11.33
N THR A 70 11.66 0.90 10.33
CA THR A 70 11.90 0.53 8.93
C THR A 70 13.25 1.04 8.44
N LYS A 71 13.60 2.30 8.72
CA LYS A 71 14.89 2.88 8.31
C LYS A 71 16.09 2.16 8.94
N SER A 72 15.92 1.60 10.14
CA SER A 72 16.96 0.81 10.81
C SER A 72 16.93 -0.68 10.45
N ASN A 73 16.10 -1.13 9.49
CA ASN A 73 15.90 -2.54 9.14
C ASN A 73 15.66 -3.44 10.37
N SER A 74 14.87 -2.95 11.34
CA SER A 74 14.64 -3.68 12.58
C SER A 74 13.80 -4.93 12.34
N VAL A 75 14.24 -6.08 12.88
CA VAL A 75 13.46 -7.33 12.85
C VAL A 75 12.11 -7.16 13.56
N ALA A 76 11.98 -6.19 14.48
CA ALA A 76 10.74 -5.88 15.18
C ALA A 76 9.70 -5.13 14.33
N MET A 77 10.03 -4.74 13.09
CA MET A 77 9.14 -4.03 12.16
C MET A 77 8.71 -4.93 10.99
N GLY A 78 7.40 -4.95 10.71
CA GLY A 78 6.85 -5.60 9.51
C GLY A 78 6.88 -4.70 8.27
N ASP A 79 6.09 -5.04 7.27
CA ASP A 79 6.01 -4.29 6.01
C ASP A 79 5.26 -2.95 6.20
N ILE A 80 6.01 -1.85 6.20
CA ILE A 80 5.45 -0.50 6.38
C ILE A 80 4.51 -0.10 5.25
N ASP A 81 4.72 -0.63 4.04
CA ASP A 81 3.92 -0.25 2.86
C ASP A 81 2.44 -0.62 3.07
N ILE A 82 2.16 -1.58 3.96
CA ILE A 82 0.80 -1.92 4.38
C ILE A 82 0.11 -0.74 5.09
N LEU A 83 0.80 -0.01 5.97
CA LEU A 83 0.19 1.14 6.66
C LEU A 83 -0.10 2.29 5.68
N ASP A 84 0.78 2.51 4.71
CA ASP A 84 0.59 3.52 3.67
C ASP A 84 -0.59 3.15 2.76
N ASN A 85 -0.65 1.90 2.30
CA ASN A 85 -1.79 1.40 1.53
C ASN A 85 -3.12 1.51 2.29
N LEU A 86 -3.13 1.21 3.60
CA LEU A 86 -4.35 1.34 4.41
C LEU A 86 -4.78 2.80 4.57
N LYS A 87 -3.85 3.75 4.62
CA LYS A 87 -4.16 5.19 4.65
C LYS A 87 -4.73 5.65 3.32
N ASP A 88 -4.08 5.29 2.22
CA ASP A 88 -4.49 5.70 0.88
C ASP A 88 -5.86 5.12 0.47
N ASN A 89 -6.28 4.02 1.11
CA ASN A 89 -7.59 3.41 0.92
C ASN A 89 -8.66 3.84 1.96
N ASP A 90 -8.42 4.91 2.72
CA ASP A 90 -9.33 5.44 3.75
C ASP A 90 -9.69 4.40 4.84
N LYS A 91 -8.79 3.45 5.10
CA LYS A 91 -8.95 2.41 6.15
C LYS A 91 -8.19 2.74 7.42
N LEU A 92 -7.15 3.57 7.34
CA LEU A 92 -6.33 3.95 8.49
C LEU A 92 -6.22 5.47 8.58
N TYR A 93 -6.70 6.03 9.69
CA TYR A 93 -6.62 7.46 9.99
C TYR A 93 -5.57 7.74 11.06
N LEU A 94 -4.74 8.75 10.81
CA LEU A 94 -3.73 9.17 11.76
C LEU A 94 -4.29 10.25 12.68
N ILE A 95 -4.19 10.02 13.98
CA ILE A 95 -4.57 10.99 15.01
C ILE A 95 -3.31 11.74 15.45
N PRO A 96 -3.37 13.09 15.57
CA PRO A 96 -2.30 13.88 16.18
C PRO A 96 -1.82 13.31 17.52
N ARG A 97 -0.52 13.44 17.80
CA ARG A 97 0.13 12.80 18.97
C ARG A 97 -0.44 13.27 20.32
N ASP A 98 -0.85 14.52 20.36
CA ASP A 98 -1.39 15.25 21.51
C ASP A 98 -2.87 14.92 21.77
N LYS A 99 -3.56 14.29 20.81
CA LYS A 99 -4.92 13.82 21.04
C LYS A 99 -4.91 12.46 21.74
N GLU A 100 -5.68 12.39 22.81
CA GLU A 100 -5.88 11.18 23.61
C GLU A 100 -6.81 10.19 22.90
N ASP A 101 -6.86 8.96 23.39
CA ASP A 101 -7.68 7.88 22.81
C ASP A 101 -9.18 8.21 22.78
N ILE A 102 -9.61 9.18 23.59
CA ILE A 102 -10.97 9.71 23.58
C ILE A 102 -11.43 10.17 22.19
N TYR A 103 -10.52 10.65 21.32
CA TYR A 103 -10.89 11.17 20.00
C TYR A 103 -11.49 10.11 19.08
N TRP A 104 -10.90 8.91 19.01
CA TRP A 104 -11.44 7.85 18.18
C TRP A 104 -12.57 7.10 18.87
N ILE A 105 -12.63 7.10 20.20
CA ILE A 105 -13.77 6.59 20.95
C ILE A 105 -15.00 7.44 20.62
N ASP A 106 -14.88 8.77 20.60
CA ASP A 106 -15.94 9.69 20.21
C ASP A 106 -16.40 9.46 18.78
N TYR A 107 -15.46 9.26 17.86
CA TYR A 107 -15.78 8.89 16.48
C TYR A 107 -16.54 7.55 16.40
N ALA A 108 -16.15 6.55 17.19
CA ALA A 108 -16.84 5.27 17.23
C ALA A 108 -18.28 5.41 17.76
N ILE A 109 -18.51 6.27 18.74
CA ILE A 109 -19.85 6.57 19.26
C ILE A 109 -20.68 7.28 18.18
N SER A 110 -20.13 8.32 17.52
CA SER A 110 -20.86 9.09 16.51
C SER A 110 -21.26 8.25 15.29
N GLU A 111 -20.41 7.30 14.90
CA GLU A 111 -20.68 6.38 13.79
C GLU A 111 -21.48 5.14 14.20
N ASN A 112 -21.94 5.08 15.46
CA ASN A 112 -22.62 3.92 16.04
C ASN A 112 -21.86 2.61 15.76
N ALA A 113 -20.57 2.61 16.08
CA ALA A 113 -19.63 1.55 15.72
C ALA A 113 -19.42 0.52 16.83
N LEU A 114 -19.13 -0.72 16.45
CA LEU A 114 -18.40 -1.65 17.33
C LEU A 114 -16.94 -1.18 17.44
N ILE A 115 -16.34 -1.39 18.61
CA ILE A 115 -14.95 -1.05 18.87
C ILE A 115 -14.14 -2.34 19.00
N ILE A 116 -12.96 -2.39 18.39
CA ILE A 116 -11.99 -3.49 18.58
C ILE A 116 -10.73 -2.93 19.23
N THR A 117 -10.48 -3.35 20.47
CA THR A 117 -9.24 -3.11 21.23
C THR A 117 -9.20 -4.04 22.44
N GLN A 118 -8.02 -4.41 22.95
CA GLN A 118 -7.89 -5.05 24.26
C GLN A 118 -7.74 -4.03 25.40
N ASP A 119 -7.66 -2.73 25.10
CA ASP A 119 -7.59 -1.70 26.13
C ASP A 119 -8.89 -1.67 26.97
N LYS A 120 -8.71 -1.53 28.29
CA LYS A 120 -9.78 -1.42 29.28
C LYS A 120 -10.19 0.02 29.56
N PHE A 121 -9.53 0.98 28.90
CA PHE A 121 -9.76 2.42 28.99
C PHE A 121 -9.63 2.98 30.41
N ARG A 122 -8.69 2.44 31.19
CA ARG A 122 -8.59 2.76 32.62
C ARG A 122 -8.26 4.24 32.84
N PHE A 123 -7.40 4.80 32.00
CA PHE A 123 -6.99 6.19 32.10
C PHE A 123 -8.11 7.12 31.65
N GLU A 124 -8.72 6.81 30.51
CA GLU A 124 -9.81 7.58 29.91
C GLU A 124 -11.04 7.61 30.82
N LYS A 125 -11.38 6.48 31.48
CA LYS A 125 -12.44 6.42 32.50
C LYS A 125 -12.22 7.36 33.67
N LYS A 126 -10.96 7.55 34.06
CA LYS A 126 -10.59 8.47 35.14
C LYS A 126 -10.64 9.92 34.68
N THR A 127 -10.17 10.19 33.46
CA THR A 127 -10.07 11.55 32.90
C THR A 127 -11.42 12.09 32.42
N TYR A 128 -12.29 11.22 31.88
CA TYR A 128 -13.60 11.57 31.33
C TYR A 128 -14.72 10.74 31.99
N PRO A 129 -14.97 10.91 33.29
CA PRO A 129 -15.91 10.07 34.04
C PRO A 129 -17.37 10.19 33.56
N ASP A 130 -17.75 11.34 32.98
CA ASP A 130 -19.13 11.66 32.60
C ASP A 130 -19.58 11.00 31.27
N ARG A 131 -18.73 10.21 30.63
CA ARG A 131 -19.09 9.46 29.41
C ARG A 131 -19.91 8.23 29.76
N ASP A 132 -20.75 7.78 28.82
CA ASP A 132 -21.45 6.50 28.92
C ASP A 132 -20.48 5.32 28.71
N TRP A 133 -19.68 5.05 29.74
CA TRP A 133 -18.71 3.96 29.74
C TRP A 133 -19.35 2.59 29.67
N GLU A 134 -20.60 2.46 30.08
CA GLU A 134 -21.34 1.21 29.98
C GLU A 134 -21.62 0.90 28.51
N ASP A 135 -22.18 1.83 27.74
CA ASP A 135 -22.38 1.65 26.30
C ASP A 135 -21.04 1.44 25.56
N ILE A 136 -20.01 2.23 25.87
CA ILE A 136 -18.66 2.05 25.29
C ILE A 136 -18.13 0.64 25.56
N ASN A 137 -18.25 0.13 26.78
CA ASN A 137 -17.80 -1.23 27.09
C ASN A 137 -18.64 -2.28 26.34
N ASN A 138 -19.96 -2.08 26.25
CA ASN A 138 -20.88 -3.00 25.59
C ASN A 138 -20.64 -3.09 24.08
N ARG A 139 -20.18 -2.02 23.42
CA ARG A 139 -19.79 -2.03 22.00
C ARG A 139 -18.36 -2.51 21.75
N THR A 140 -17.55 -2.71 22.79
CA THR A 140 -16.12 -3.05 22.64
C THR A 140 -15.88 -4.56 22.69
N LEU A 141 -15.31 -5.09 21.61
CA LEU A 141 -14.86 -6.46 21.46
C LEU A 141 -13.38 -6.57 21.81
N ARG A 142 -13.04 -7.43 22.79
CA ARG A 142 -11.69 -7.56 23.36
C ARG A 142 -11.10 -8.96 23.24
N ASP A 143 -11.89 -9.93 22.82
CA ASP A 143 -11.57 -11.35 22.76
C ASP A 143 -10.86 -11.75 21.46
N PHE A 144 -10.21 -10.80 20.78
CA PHE A 144 -9.39 -11.16 19.62
C PHE A 144 -8.05 -11.73 20.04
N GLU A 145 -7.53 -12.65 19.23
CA GLU A 145 -6.20 -13.24 19.38
C GLU A 145 -5.55 -13.50 18.02
N PHE A 146 -4.24 -13.72 18.02
CA PHE A 146 -3.50 -14.22 16.86
C PHE A 146 -3.00 -15.63 17.16
N VAL A 147 -3.59 -16.63 16.49
CA VAL A 147 -3.22 -18.05 16.64
C VAL A 147 -2.60 -18.53 15.35
N ASN A 148 -1.34 -18.98 15.40
CA ASN A 148 -0.57 -19.41 14.21
C ASN A 148 -0.61 -18.36 13.07
N SER A 149 -0.39 -17.09 13.42
CA SER A 149 -0.45 -15.94 12.50
C SER A 149 -1.83 -15.67 11.88
N LYS A 150 -2.90 -16.31 12.36
CA LYS A 150 -4.28 -16.05 11.94
C LYS A 150 -5.00 -15.21 12.99
N PHE A 151 -5.61 -14.10 12.56
CA PHE A 151 -6.48 -13.31 13.42
C PHE A 151 -7.79 -14.06 13.69
N ILE A 152 -8.19 -14.11 14.94
CA ILE A 152 -9.48 -14.64 15.38
C ILE A 152 -10.18 -13.61 16.27
N LEU A 153 -11.48 -13.45 16.08
CA LEU A 153 -12.35 -12.65 16.95
C LEU A 153 -13.73 -13.33 17.06
N PRO A 154 -13.90 -14.24 18.04
CA PRO A 154 -15.09 -15.08 18.16
C PRO A 154 -16.39 -14.31 18.39
N SER A 155 -16.35 -13.23 19.17
CA SER A 155 -17.52 -12.40 19.46
C SER A 155 -18.09 -11.66 18.24
N LEU A 156 -17.30 -11.48 17.18
CA LEU A 156 -17.74 -10.76 15.98
C LEU A 156 -18.63 -11.65 15.09
N LYS A 157 -19.93 -11.38 15.14
CA LYS A 157 -20.94 -12.00 14.27
C LYS A 157 -20.85 -11.42 12.85
N ASN A 158 -21.34 -12.20 11.88
CA ASN A 158 -21.50 -11.69 10.52
C ASN A 158 -22.52 -10.54 10.53
N LYS A 159 -22.28 -9.49 9.75
CA LYS A 159 -23.25 -8.41 9.59
C LYS A 159 -24.47 -9.00 8.89
N GLU A 160 -25.56 -9.22 9.63
CA GLU A 160 -26.90 -9.46 9.06
C GLU A 160 -27.14 -8.45 7.91
N LEU A 161 -27.04 -8.93 6.67
CA LEU A 161 -27.49 -8.19 5.51
C LEU A 161 -29.00 -8.09 5.65
N LYS A 162 -29.53 -6.86 5.73
CA LYS A 162 -30.97 -6.66 5.57
C LYS A 162 -31.31 -7.11 4.15
N THR A 163 -31.78 -8.34 3.97
CA THR A 163 -32.67 -8.72 2.87
C THR A 163 -34.02 -8.05 3.10
N ASN A 164 -34.03 -6.71 3.12
CA ASN A 164 -35.22 -6.03 2.66
C ASN A 164 -35.25 -6.32 1.16
N GLN A 165 -36.32 -6.95 0.69
CA GLN A 165 -36.62 -7.12 -0.72
C GLN A 165 -36.89 -5.76 -1.37
N GLU A 166 -35.86 -4.95 -1.47
CA GLU A 166 -35.60 -4.18 -2.66
C GLU A 166 -34.26 -4.74 -3.13
N GLU A 167 -34.26 -5.47 -4.23
CA GLU A 167 -33.03 -5.60 -5.00
C GLU A 167 -32.55 -4.17 -5.25
N LYS A 168 -31.59 -3.70 -4.44
CA LYS A 168 -30.72 -2.61 -4.88
C LYS A 168 -29.94 -3.22 -6.02
N GLN A 169 -30.55 -3.18 -7.22
CA GLN A 169 -29.84 -3.38 -8.46
C GLN A 169 -28.61 -2.51 -8.35
N ILE A 170 -27.44 -3.17 -8.34
CA ILE A 170 -26.18 -2.48 -8.41
C ILE A 170 -26.27 -1.66 -9.67
N THR A 171 -26.36 -0.34 -9.51
CA THR A 171 -26.52 0.54 -10.66
C THR A 171 -25.29 0.37 -11.54
N LEU A 172 -25.46 0.44 -12.86
CA LEU A 172 -24.34 0.40 -13.80
C LEU A 172 -23.21 1.36 -13.39
N ASN A 173 -23.55 2.51 -12.82
CA ASN A 173 -22.59 3.50 -12.31
C ASN A 173 -21.75 2.99 -11.13
N GLN A 174 -22.34 2.20 -10.22
CA GLN A 174 -21.60 1.58 -9.11
C GLN A 174 -20.67 0.47 -9.61
N ILE A 175 -21.10 -0.31 -10.61
CA ILE A 175 -20.25 -1.29 -11.28
C ILE A 175 -19.10 -0.58 -12.00
N PHE A 176 -19.38 0.49 -12.75
CA PHE A 176 -18.36 1.28 -13.43
C PHE A 176 -17.36 1.90 -12.46
N ALA A 177 -17.82 2.46 -11.33
CA ALA A 177 -16.94 3.02 -10.32
C ALA A 177 -16.04 1.94 -9.68
N ALA A 178 -16.59 0.75 -9.41
CA ALA A 178 -15.81 -0.38 -8.91
C ALA A 178 -14.78 -0.88 -9.93
N ILE A 179 -15.16 -0.96 -11.21
CA ILE A 179 -14.26 -1.33 -12.31
C ILE A 179 -13.16 -0.27 -12.47
N GLN A 180 -13.49 1.02 -12.46
CA GLN A 180 -12.51 2.10 -12.53
C GLN A 180 -11.52 2.04 -11.37
N LYS A 181 -12.03 1.81 -10.14
CA LYS A 181 -11.18 1.65 -8.96
C LYS A 181 -10.28 0.42 -9.07
N LEU A 182 -10.80 -0.71 -9.54
CA LEU A 182 -10.01 -1.91 -9.81
C LEU A 182 -8.94 -1.66 -10.87
N SER A 183 -9.27 -0.98 -11.97
CA SER A 183 -8.32 -0.62 -13.02
C SER A 183 -7.21 0.31 -12.51
N SER A 184 -7.54 1.30 -11.68
CA SER A 184 -6.55 2.16 -11.02
C SER A 184 -5.64 1.36 -10.08
N ASN A 185 -6.21 0.48 -9.26
CA ASN A 185 -5.45 -0.37 -8.35
C ASN A 185 -4.52 -1.33 -9.11
N VAL A 186 -4.98 -1.90 -10.24
CA VAL A 186 -4.15 -2.75 -11.11
C VAL A 186 -3.00 -1.95 -11.71
N ALA A 187 -3.25 -0.75 -12.24
CA ALA A 187 -2.20 0.11 -12.79
C ALA A 187 -1.13 0.46 -11.73
N GLU A 188 -1.55 0.66 -10.49
CA GLU A 188 -0.64 0.93 -9.38
C GLU A 188 0.14 -0.32 -8.94
N LEU A 189 -0.50 -1.48 -8.85
CA LEU A 189 0.16 -2.76 -8.60
C LEU A 189 1.20 -3.08 -9.68
N GLU A 190 0.87 -2.85 -10.95
CA GLU A 190 1.83 -2.99 -12.05
C GLU A 190 3.03 -2.08 -11.85
N LYS A 191 2.82 -0.83 -11.41
CA LYS A 191 3.91 0.10 -11.09
C LYS A 191 4.78 -0.39 -9.93
N TYR A 192 4.20 -1.01 -8.90
CA TYR A 192 4.94 -1.62 -7.78
C TYR A 192 5.73 -2.86 -8.21
N VAL A 193 5.14 -3.74 -9.00
CA VAL A 193 5.81 -4.92 -9.56
C VAL A 193 7.00 -4.47 -10.42
N ARG A 194 6.78 -3.50 -11.33
CA ARG A 194 7.85 -2.87 -12.11
C ARG A 194 8.97 -2.37 -11.20
N LYS A 195 8.66 -1.60 -10.17
CA LYS A 195 9.66 -1.07 -9.21
C LYS A 195 10.46 -2.20 -8.52
N ARG A 196 9.82 -3.29 -8.11
CA ARG A 196 10.50 -4.46 -7.50
C ARG A 196 11.42 -5.17 -8.49
N GLU A 197 10.96 -5.42 -9.71
CA GLU A 197 11.79 -6.01 -10.78
C GLU A 197 13.02 -5.14 -11.07
N PHE A 198 12.87 -3.81 -11.12
CA PHE A 198 13.98 -2.88 -11.29
C PHE A 198 14.97 -2.90 -10.13
N THR A 199 14.48 -3.06 -8.89
CA THR A 199 15.35 -3.11 -7.71
C THR A 199 16.18 -4.40 -7.71
N ASN A 200 15.60 -5.51 -8.17
CA ASN A 200 16.28 -6.80 -8.30
C ASN A 200 17.29 -6.79 -9.47
N LEU A 201 16.98 -6.12 -10.58
CA LEU A 201 17.93 -5.91 -11.68
C LEU A 201 19.15 -5.10 -11.23
N LYS A 202 18.95 -4.00 -10.48
CA LYS A 202 20.08 -3.19 -9.95
C LYS A 202 20.98 -3.94 -8.97
N LYS A 203 20.43 -4.85 -8.16
CA LYS A 203 21.22 -5.70 -7.25
C LYS A 203 22.13 -6.68 -8.00
N SER A 204 21.80 -7.06 -9.23
CA SER A 204 22.62 -7.95 -10.06
C SER A 204 23.83 -7.25 -10.73
N GLU A 205 23.99 -5.93 -10.58
CA GLU A 205 24.97 -5.11 -11.31
C GLU A 205 26.21 -4.65 -10.52
N PHE A 206 26.43 -5.11 -9.28
CA PHE A 206 27.60 -4.73 -8.45
C PHE A 206 28.94 -5.38 -8.86
N LYS A 207 29.16 -5.61 -10.17
CA LYS A 207 30.49 -5.96 -10.71
C LYS A 207 30.89 -4.93 -11.77
N PRO A 208 32.14 -4.44 -11.80
CA PRO A 208 32.59 -3.50 -12.83
C PRO A 208 32.46 -4.16 -14.21
N LYS A 209 31.54 -3.64 -15.02
CA LYS A 209 31.25 -4.12 -16.38
C LYS A 209 31.99 -3.25 -17.40
N SER A 210 32.43 -3.83 -18.51
CA SER A 210 32.94 -3.05 -19.65
C SER A 210 31.81 -2.22 -20.28
N LYS A 211 32.16 -1.16 -21.01
CA LYS A 211 31.18 -0.28 -21.69
C LYS A 211 30.19 -1.06 -22.58
N GLN A 212 30.66 -2.13 -23.24
CA GLN A 212 29.81 -3.02 -24.05
C GLN A 212 28.86 -3.89 -23.20
N GLN A 213 29.31 -4.37 -22.04
CA GLN A 213 28.47 -5.13 -21.10
C GLN A 213 27.40 -4.24 -20.45
N GLN A 214 27.71 -2.98 -20.17
CA GLN A 214 26.75 -2.01 -19.66
C GLN A 214 25.67 -1.66 -20.70
N ILE A 215 26.04 -1.48 -21.96
CA ILE A 215 25.08 -1.28 -23.06
C ILE A 215 24.16 -2.49 -23.22
N LYS A 216 24.68 -3.72 -23.14
CA LYS A 216 23.86 -4.94 -23.20
C LYS A 216 22.87 -5.05 -22.03
N SER A 217 23.31 -4.71 -20.81
CA SER A 217 22.45 -4.62 -19.62
C SER A 217 21.34 -3.57 -19.79
N ASN A 218 21.70 -2.39 -20.30
CA ASN A 218 20.74 -1.32 -20.56
C ASN A 218 19.74 -1.71 -21.64
N LEU A 219 20.13 -2.48 -22.65
CA LEU A 219 19.22 -3.01 -23.66
C LEU A 219 18.21 -4.01 -23.09
N GLU A 220 18.58 -4.80 -22.07
CA GLU A 220 17.62 -5.65 -21.35
C GLU A 220 16.59 -4.80 -20.61
N ILE A 221 17.03 -3.74 -19.90
CA ILE A 221 16.14 -2.77 -19.26
C ILE A 221 15.21 -2.11 -20.28
N VAL A 222 15.75 -1.68 -21.42
CA VAL A 222 14.96 -1.07 -22.51
C VAL A 222 13.89 -2.04 -23.00
N ASN A 223 14.25 -3.30 -23.25
CA ASN A 223 13.29 -4.29 -23.71
C ASN A 223 12.21 -4.56 -22.66
N THR A 224 12.54 -4.62 -21.37
CA THR A 224 11.55 -4.79 -20.30
C THR A 224 10.58 -3.62 -20.23
N VAL A 225 11.09 -2.38 -20.21
CA VAL A 225 10.26 -1.17 -20.15
C VAL A 225 9.33 -1.08 -21.37
N VAL A 226 9.88 -1.30 -22.57
CA VAL A 226 9.10 -1.21 -23.81
C VAL A 226 8.04 -2.31 -23.89
N ASN A 227 8.39 -3.56 -23.53
CA ASN A 227 7.41 -4.64 -23.45
C ASN A 227 6.27 -4.29 -22.51
N SER A 228 6.59 -3.71 -21.36
CA SER A 228 5.62 -3.36 -20.34
C SER A 228 4.73 -2.17 -20.72
N LEU A 229 5.22 -1.26 -21.55
CA LEU A 229 4.42 -0.12 -22.04
C LEU A 229 3.55 -0.50 -23.25
N LEU A 230 4.04 -1.38 -24.12
CA LEU A 230 3.36 -1.73 -25.36
C LEU A 230 2.53 -3.03 -25.25
N SER A 231 2.58 -3.76 -24.13
CA SER A 231 1.86 -5.03 -23.95
C SER A 231 0.35 -4.89 -23.87
N SER A 232 -0.20 -3.69 -23.60
CA SER A 232 -1.65 -3.47 -23.58
C SER A 232 -2.26 -3.49 -24.99
N GLY A 233 -1.43 -3.41 -26.04
CA GLY A 233 -1.87 -3.27 -27.43
C GLY A 233 -2.11 -1.82 -27.86
N ASP A 234 -2.06 -0.86 -26.93
CA ASP A 234 -2.27 0.55 -27.24
C ASP A 234 -1.02 1.21 -27.83
N ALA A 235 -1.25 2.22 -28.67
CA ALA A 235 -0.19 3.05 -29.21
C ALA A 235 0.27 4.09 -28.17
N VAL A 236 1.53 3.99 -27.74
CA VAL A 236 2.13 4.84 -26.70
C VAL A 236 3.03 5.91 -27.29
N ALA A 237 2.95 7.14 -26.78
CA ALA A 237 3.79 8.24 -27.25
C ALA A 237 5.29 7.97 -27.01
N ALA A 238 6.13 8.24 -28.01
CA ALA A 238 7.58 8.03 -27.93
C ALA A 238 8.22 8.87 -26.82
N SER A 239 7.69 10.08 -26.54
CA SER A 239 8.14 10.92 -25.43
C SER A 239 7.85 10.28 -24.06
N HIS A 240 6.74 9.56 -23.92
CA HIS A 240 6.40 8.85 -22.69
C HIS A 240 7.35 7.67 -22.47
N ILE A 241 7.59 6.86 -23.51
CA ILE A 241 8.56 5.76 -23.45
C ILE A 241 9.95 6.28 -23.10
N HIS A 242 10.35 7.41 -23.69
CA HIS A 242 11.65 8.05 -23.43
C HIS A 242 11.81 8.46 -21.95
N ALA A 243 10.78 9.09 -21.36
CA ALA A 243 10.77 9.43 -19.94
C ALA A 243 10.79 8.18 -19.05
N GLU A 244 9.99 7.16 -19.37
CA GLU A 244 9.94 5.93 -18.57
C GLU A 244 11.24 5.11 -18.63
N LEU A 245 12.02 5.23 -19.71
CA LEU A 245 13.38 4.68 -19.79
C LEU A 245 14.39 5.45 -18.92
N ALA A 246 14.22 6.77 -18.76
CA ALA A 246 15.12 7.60 -17.97
C ALA A 246 15.13 7.20 -16.50
N ARG A 247 13.98 6.76 -15.97
CA ARG A 247 13.83 6.36 -14.57
C ARG A 247 14.79 5.21 -14.18
N PRO A 248 14.74 4.03 -14.81
CA PRO A 248 15.62 2.93 -14.45
C PRO A 248 17.08 3.20 -14.85
N ILE A 249 17.32 3.78 -16.02
CA ILE A 249 18.67 3.93 -16.60
C ILE A 249 19.47 5.02 -15.88
N LEU A 250 18.85 6.16 -15.55
CA LEU A 250 19.50 7.29 -14.87
C LEU A 250 19.19 7.35 -13.37
N GLY A 251 18.31 6.47 -12.87
CA GLY A 251 17.90 6.49 -11.46
C GLY A 251 16.99 7.66 -11.08
N LEU A 252 16.29 8.26 -12.05
CA LEU A 252 15.42 9.40 -11.81
C LEU A 252 14.09 8.97 -11.19
N ASN A 253 13.74 9.59 -10.07
CA ASN A 253 12.49 9.35 -9.33
C ASN A 253 11.64 10.62 -9.29
N GLY A 254 10.36 10.48 -8.92
CA GLY A 254 9.44 11.62 -8.81
C GLY A 254 8.87 12.11 -10.14
N LYS A 255 8.32 13.33 -10.14
CA LYS A 255 7.72 13.97 -11.32
C LYS A 255 8.81 14.52 -12.26
N GLN A 256 8.53 14.55 -13.57
CA GLN A 256 9.53 14.88 -14.60
C GLN A 256 10.06 16.32 -14.50
N ASP A 257 9.24 17.25 -14.00
CA ASP A 257 9.61 18.64 -13.70
C ASP A 257 10.65 18.77 -12.59
N THR A 258 10.79 17.75 -11.73
CA THR A 258 11.81 17.70 -10.67
C THR A 258 13.14 17.08 -11.11
N TRP A 259 13.26 16.65 -12.37
CA TRP A 259 14.47 16.00 -12.86
C TRP A 259 15.58 17.00 -13.18
N LYS A 260 16.84 16.56 -13.03
CA LYS A 260 18.01 17.38 -13.33
C LYS A 260 17.98 17.84 -14.81
N SER A 261 18.28 19.12 -15.03
CA SER A 261 18.42 19.67 -16.38
C SER A 261 19.47 18.89 -17.18
N GLY A 262 19.18 18.61 -18.46
CA GLY A 262 20.06 17.83 -19.35
C GLY A 262 19.88 16.31 -19.30
N TRP A 263 18.93 15.77 -18.53
CA TRP A 263 18.69 14.31 -18.45
C TRP A 263 18.46 13.64 -19.81
N ASN A 264 17.86 14.36 -20.76
CA ASN A 264 17.64 13.89 -22.13
C ASN A 264 18.96 13.54 -22.85
N ASP A 265 19.97 14.37 -22.67
CA ASP A 265 21.30 14.16 -23.27
C ASP A 265 22.06 13.07 -22.52
N GLU A 266 21.92 12.98 -21.20
CA GLU A 266 22.52 11.94 -20.37
C GLU A 266 21.95 10.55 -20.73
N LEU A 267 20.63 10.42 -20.87
CA LEU A 267 19.99 9.17 -21.29
C LEU A 267 20.47 8.75 -22.69
N ARG A 268 20.58 9.71 -23.61
CA ARG A 268 21.14 9.47 -24.95
C ARG A 268 22.55 8.91 -24.88
N GLN A 269 23.44 9.54 -24.11
CA GLN A 269 24.82 9.08 -23.98
C GLN A 269 24.91 7.70 -23.35
N THR A 270 24.07 7.43 -22.34
CA THR A 270 24.03 6.15 -21.63
C THR A 270 23.50 5.00 -22.50
N LEU A 271 22.54 5.29 -23.40
CA LEU A 271 21.98 4.31 -24.34
C LEU A 271 22.71 4.25 -25.69
N GLY A 272 23.52 5.25 -26.01
CA GLY A 272 24.37 5.28 -27.20
C GLY A 272 23.64 5.51 -28.52
N TYR A 273 22.47 6.17 -28.52
CA TYR A 273 21.71 6.44 -29.75
C TYR A 273 21.99 7.83 -30.37
N PRO A 274 21.87 8.01 -31.70
CA PRO A 274 22.12 9.28 -32.37
C PRO A 274 21.14 10.41 -31.99
N LYS A 275 21.57 11.67 -32.13
CA LYS A 275 20.74 12.83 -31.79
C LYS A 275 19.52 12.88 -32.71
N LYS A 276 18.32 13.01 -32.13
CA LYS A 276 17.00 13.04 -32.82
C LYS A 276 16.52 11.72 -33.43
N GLU A 277 17.13 10.58 -33.09
CA GLU A 277 16.77 9.27 -33.69
C GLU A 277 16.28 8.23 -32.66
N PHE A 278 15.75 8.68 -31.52
CA PHE A 278 15.32 7.77 -30.45
C PHE A 278 14.33 6.70 -30.95
N LYS A 279 13.36 7.08 -31.80
CA LYS A 279 12.36 6.13 -32.35
C LYS A 279 13.00 5.07 -33.24
N GLN A 280 13.83 5.48 -34.21
CA GLN A 280 14.51 4.56 -35.11
C GLN A 280 15.42 3.62 -34.32
N TRP A 281 16.17 4.15 -33.36
CA TRP A 281 17.02 3.35 -32.51
C TRP A 281 16.21 2.33 -31.70
N LEU A 282 15.08 2.75 -31.11
CA LEU A 282 14.24 1.86 -30.30
C LEU A 282 13.65 0.72 -31.15
N ILE A 283 13.19 1.03 -32.36
CA ILE A 283 12.67 0.04 -33.32
C ILE A 283 13.76 -0.97 -33.69
N SER A 284 14.96 -0.51 -34.00
CA SER A 284 16.09 -1.38 -34.39
C SER A 284 16.64 -2.23 -33.24
N ASN A 285 16.41 -1.85 -31.99
CA ASN A 285 16.97 -2.53 -30.82
C ASN A 285 15.92 -3.29 -29.97
N SER A 286 14.66 -3.27 -30.38
CA SER A 286 13.60 -4.03 -29.70
C SER A 286 13.61 -5.49 -30.12
N LYS A 287 13.38 -6.38 -29.15
CA LYS A 287 13.20 -7.82 -29.40
C LYS A 287 11.90 -8.15 -30.13
N LYS A 288 10.90 -7.28 -30.05
CA LYS A 288 9.60 -7.44 -30.71
C LYS A 288 9.44 -6.36 -31.78
N LYS A 289 8.70 -6.68 -32.84
CA LYS A 289 8.48 -5.76 -33.95
C LYS A 289 7.61 -4.59 -33.49
N ILE A 290 8.18 -3.38 -33.51
CA ILE A 290 7.48 -2.12 -33.18
C ILE A 290 7.09 -1.42 -34.48
N ILE A 291 5.86 -0.90 -34.55
CA ILE A 291 5.39 -0.01 -35.62
C ILE A 291 5.31 1.42 -35.06
N SER A 292 5.59 2.41 -35.92
CA SER A 292 5.47 3.82 -35.59
C SER A 292 4.37 4.48 -36.41
N GLU A 293 3.42 5.13 -35.74
CA GLU A 293 2.40 5.98 -36.34
C GLU A 293 2.54 7.40 -35.78
N GLY A 294 3.10 8.30 -36.59
CA GLY A 294 3.42 9.66 -36.14
C GLY A 294 4.41 9.67 -34.96
N ASN A 295 3.94 10.11 -33.78
CA ASN A 295 4.74 10.13 -32.55
C ASN A 295 4.40 8.98 -31.58
N LYS A 296 3.58 8.01 -31.99
CA LYS A 296 3.21 6.86 -31.18
C LYS A 296 3.85 5.58 -31.71
N LEU A 297 4.10 4.65 -30.79
CA LEU A 297 4.70 3.34 -31.03
C LEU A 297 3.75 2.27 -30.47
N SER A 298 3.61 1.16 -31.18
CA SER A 298 2.86 -0.03 -30.75
C SER A 298 3.58 -1.29 -31.21
N TYR A 299 3.20 -2.45 -30.67
CA TYR A 299 3.61 -3.71 -31.28
C TYR A 299 2.83 -3.99 -32.56
N ALA A 300 3.53 -4.58 -33.53
CA ALA A 300 2.97 -5.09 -34.77
C ALA A 300 2.04 -6.29 -34.53
#